data_AF-A0A9D6H882-F1
#
_entry.id   AF-A0A9D6H882-F1
#
_cell.length_a   1.000
_cell.length_b   1.000
_cell.length_c   1.000
_cell.angle_alpha   90.00
_cell.angle_beta   90.00
_cell.angle_gamma   90.00
#
_symmetry.space_group_name_H-M   'P 1'
#
loop_
_entity.id
_entity.type
_entity.pdbx_description
1 polymer ?
#
loop_
_entity_poly.entity_id
_entity_poly.type
_entity_poly.pdbx_seq_one_letter_code
_entity_poly.pdbx_strand_id
1 'polypeptide(L)' 'MKKGPPTTSSGWTGRTEGRRIDWILYRGALKPLSLETIDFHRGASYPSDHYPVYGEFLLAP' A
#
# COMPACT_ATOMS: atom_id res chain seq x y z
N MET A 1 3.53 4.30 11.30
CA MET A 1 4.43 4.93 10.29
C MET A 1 4.15 4.31 8.93
N LYS A 2 4.29 5.06 7.82
CA LYS A 2 4.08 4.53 6.46
C LYS A 2 5.30 3.67 6.05
N LYS A 3 5.07 2.48 5.49
CA LYS A 3 6.12 1.54 5.03
C LYS A 3 5.93 1.14 3.56
N GLY A 4 6.99 0.61 2.97
CA GLY A 4 7.01 0.10 1.60
C GLY A 4 7.14 1.20 0.54
N PRO A 5 7.06 0.82 -0.76
CA PRO A 5 7.29 1.75 -1.87
C PRO A 5 6.34 2.95 -1.89
N PRO A 6 6.81 4.14 -2.34
CA PRO A 6 5.96 5.31 -2.51
C PRO A 6 4.95 5.15 -3.66
N THR A 7 5.33 4.44 -4.74
CA THR A 7 4.45 4.08 -5.86
C THR A 7 3.52 2.93 -5.49
N THR A 8 2.41 2.83 -6.20
CA THR A 8 1.52 1.66 -6.13
C THR A 8 1.44 0.90 -7.45
N SER A 9 2.01 1.44 -8.54
CA SER A 9 2.08 0.78 -9.84
C SER A 9 3.48 0.21 -10.05
N SER A 10 3.61 -1.12 -10.01
CA SER A 10 4.85 -1.86 -10.27
C SER A 10 4.97 -2.37 -11.71
N GLY A 11 3.83 -2.53 -12.42
CA GLY A 11 3.80 -3.08 -13.78
C GLY A 11 4.33 -4.52 -13.87
N TRP A 12 4.19 -5.32 -12.80
CA TRP A 12 4.79 -6.66 -12.65
C TRP A 12 6.33 -6.67 -12.72
N THR A 13 7.00 -5.53 -12.52
CA THR A 13 8.47 -5.43 -12.66
C THR A 13 9.21 -5.31 -11.34
N GLY A 14 8.51 -5.09 -10.23
CA GLY A 14 9.15 -4.77 -8.95
C GLY A 14 9.56 -3.30 -8.80
N ARG A 15 9.16 -2.44 -9.75
CA ARG A 15 9.46 -1.01 -9.72
C ARG A 15 8.90 -0.35 -8.45
N THR A 16 9.76 0.33 -7.71
CA THR A 16 9.41 1.02 -6.45
C THR A 16 9.32 2.56 -6.58
N GLU A 17 9.69 3.11 -7.73
CA GLU A 17 9.59 4.54 -8.03
C GLU A 17 8.36 4.86 -8.89
N GLY A 18 7.85 6.09 -8.85
CA GLY A 18 6.76 6.54 -9.70
C GLY A 18 5.60 7.15 -8.95
N ARG A 19 4.43 7.19 -9.59
CA ARG A 19 3.23 7.83 -9.04
C ARG A 19 2.45 6.85 -8.16
N ARG A 20 1.96 7.35 -7.03
CA ARG A 20 0.89 6.70 -6.28
C ARG A 20 -0.46 7.01 -6.93
N ILE A 21 -1.20 5.98 -7.29
CA ILE A 21 -2.55 6.10 -7.86
C ILE A 21 -3.62 5.34 -7.06
N ASP A 22 -3.22 4.55 -6.07
CA ASP A 22 -4.12 3.82 -5.17
C ASP A 22 -4.09 4.43 -3.75
N TRP A 23 -5.27 4.65 -3.18
CA TRP A 23 -5.46 5.38 -1.92
C TRP A 23 -6.57 4.76 -1.08
N ILE A 24 -6.34 4.68 0.23
CA ILE A 24 -7.40 4.49 1.25
C ILE A 24 -7.67 5.87 1.85
N LEU A 25 -8.87 6.41 1.63
CA LEU A 25 -9.33 7.66 2.23
C LEU A 25 -10.23 7.34 3.43
N TYR A 26 -10.02 8.01 4.55
CA TYR A 26 -10.77 7.79 5.79
C TYR A 26 -11.06 9.11 6.50
N ARG A 27 -12.06 9.11 7.40
CA ARG A 27 -12.46 10.25 8.23
C ARG A 27 -13.10 9.80 9.54
N GLY A 28 -13.31 10.74 10.45
CA GLY A 28 -14.04 10.51 11.70
C GLY A 28 -13.21 9.78 12.75
N ALA A 29 -13.87 8.88 13.49
CA ALA A 29 -13.36 8.10 14.62
C ALA A 29 -12.24 7.09 14.30
N LEU A 30 -11.71 7.07 13.06
CA LEU A 30 -10.66 6.15 12.65
C LEU A 30 -9.28 6.75 12.90
N LYS A 31 -8.50 6.11 13.78
CA LYS A 31 -7.10 6.45 14.03
C LYS A 31 -6.19 5.45 13.31
N PRO A 32 -5.29 5.88 12.40
CA PRO A 32 -4.37 4.97 11.75
C PRO A 32 -3.34 4.44 12.75
N LEU A 33 -3.18 3.12 12.80
CA LEU A 33 -2.14 2.45 13.57
C LEU A 33 -0.93 2.13 12.68
N SER A 34 -1.18 1.51 11.53
CA SER A 34 -0.16 1.16 10.53
C SER A 34 -0.67 1.41 9.11
N LEU A 35 0.24 1.78 8.21
CA LEU A 35 -0.03 2.03 6.80
C LEU A 35 1.14 1.47 6.00
N GLU A 36 0.88 0.68 4.97
CA GLU A 36 1.92 -0.01 4.21
C GLU A 36 1.54 -0.16 2.74
N THR A 37 2.52 0.02 1.86
CA THR A 37 2.45 -0.50 0.49
C THR A 37 3.14 -1.87 0.50
N ILE A 38 2.39 -2.94 0.26
CA ILE A 38 2.92 -4.30 0.33
C ILE A 38 3.57 -4.65 -1.02
N ASP A 39 4.88 -4.83 -1.05
CA ASP A 39 5.66 -5.14 -2.26
C ASP A 39 5.90 -6.65 -2.48
N PHE A 40 5.11 -7.48 -1.81
CA PHE A 40 5.22 -8.93 -1.85
C PHE A 40 5.18 -9.49 -3.28
N HIS A 41 6.11 -10.41 -3.55
CA HIS A 41 6.14 -11.22 -4.75
C HIS A 41 6.69 -12.62 -4.41
N ARG A 42 6.41 -13.60 -5.28
CA ARG A 42 6.94 -14.97 -5.15
C ARG A 42 7.81 -15.31 -6.34
N GLY A 43 9.13 -15.37 -6.14
CA GLY A 43 10.07 -15.50 -7.25
C GLY A 43 9.91 -14.34 -8.21
N ALA A 44 9.76 -14.62 -9.51
CA ALA A 44 9.49 -13.60 -10.53
C ALA A 44 8.00 -13.21 -10.66
N SER A 45 7.09 -13.81 -9.88
CA SER A 45 5.65 -13.59 -10.00
C SER A 45 5.14 -12.54 -9.02
N TYR A 46 4.50 -11.50 -9.55
CA TYR A 46 3.77 -10.49 -8.79
C TYR A 46 2.27 -10.84 -8.77
N PRO A 47 1.58 -10.72 -7.61
CA PRO A 47 0.14 -10.98 -7.54
C PRO A 47 -0.72 -10.05 -8.44
N SER A 48 -0.20 -8.87 -8.77
CA SER A 48 -0.84 -7.83 -9.59
C SER A 48 0.22 -6.87 -10.15
N ASP A 49 -0.14 -6.05 -11.15
CA ASP A 49 0.68 -4.90 -11.57
C ASP A 49 0.69 -3.77 -10.56
N HIS A 50 -0.23 -3.79 -9.61
CA HIS A 50 -0.29 -2.84 -8.51
C HIS A 50 0.09 -3.49 -7.17
N TYR A 51 0.79 -2.73 -6.33
CA TYR A 51 1.02 -3.08 -4.94
C TYR A 51 -0.21 -2.76 -4.09
N PRO A 52 -0.70 -3.69 -3.27
CA PRO A 52 -1.77 -3.41 -2.31
C PRO A 52 -1.39 -2.30 -1.35
N VAL A 53 -2.34 -1.40 -1.07
CA VAL A 53 -2.24 -0.42 0.00
C VAL A 53 -2.98 -1.00 1.21
N TYR A 54 -2.25 -1.24 2.29
CA TYR A 54 -2.78 -1.76 3.55
C TYR A 54 -2.87 -0.64 4.59
N GLY A 55 -3.96 -0.64 5.36
CA GLY A 55 -4.13 0.27 6.47
C GLY A 55 -4.86 -0.39 7.63
N GLU A 56 -4.24 -0.34 8.81
CA GLU A 56 -4.82 -0.78 10.06
C GLU A 56 -5.30 0.44 10.85
N PHE A 57 -6.52 0.37 11.35
CA PHE A 57 -7.15 1.48 12.06
C PHE A 57 -7.74 1.00 13.39
N LEU A 58 -7.59 1.84 14.41
CA LEU A 58 -8.39 1.75 15.61
C LEU A 58 -9.66 2.59 15.40
N LEU A 59 -10.83 2.01 15.68
CA LEU A 59 -12.05 2.77 15.85
C LEU A 59 -12.07 3.33 17.28
N ALA A 60 -11.80 4.62 17.42
CA ALA A 60 -11.81 5.33 18.69
C ALA A 60 -13.05 6.23 18.76
N PRO A 61 -13.96 6.04 19.73
CA PRO A 61 -15.17 6.84 19.88
C PRO A 61 -14.89 8.34 20.09
#